data_AF-A0AAX4IKN5-F1
#
_entry.id   AF-A0AAX4IKN5-F1
#
_cell.length_a   1.000
_cell.length_b   1.000
_cell.length_c   1.000
_cell.angle_alpha   90.00
_cell.angle_beta   90.00
_cell.angle_gamma   90.00
#
_symmetry.space_group_name_H-M   'P 1'
#
loop_
_entity.id
_entity.type
_entity.pdbx_description
1 polymer ?
#
loop_
_entity_poly.entity_id
_entity_poly.type
_entity_poly.pdbx_seq_one_letter_code
_entity_poly.pdbx_strand_id
1 'polypeptide(L)'
;MRLISVDKTNSVELSEAINSMFAWYAQSQECFAYLSDVPTAQADHDVLSKQFANSRWFTRSWTLPELLAPTKVTFYAVDWSRIGTRRGSMVCEFARITGIDQGYLNSAESVASASLARRMSWASKRMITREEDTAYCLLGFFGISMPLLYGEGSKAFARL
;
A
#
# COMPACT_ATOMS: atom_id res chain seq x y z
N MET A 1 1.75 21.03 1.65
CA MET A 1 1.07 19.81 1.12
C MET A 1 1.81 19.40 -0.14
N ARG A 2 2.63 18.35 -0.11
CA ARG A 2 3.29 17.83 -1.33
C ARG A 2 2.35 16.81 -1.96
N LEU A 3 1.83 17.09 -3.15
CA LEU A 3 1.18 16.11 -3.99
C LEU A 3 2.28 15.34 -4.72
N ILE A 4 2.38 14.02 -4.48
CA ILE A 4 3.36 13.17 -5.16
C ILE A 4 2.72 12.75 -6.48
N SER A 5 3.14 13.40 -7.57
CA SER A 5 2.86 12.96 -8.93
C SER A 5 4.14 12.36 -9.48
N VAL A 6 4.10 11.12 -9.94
CA VAL A 6 5.25 10.47 -10.59
C VAL A 6 5.05 10.56 -12.09
N ASP A 7 5.91 11.32 -12.78
CA ASP A 7 5.96 11.30 -14.23
C ASP A 7 6.57 9.96 -14.69
N LYS A 8 5.77 9.16 -15.39
CA LYS A 8 6.16 7.83 -15.88
C LYS A 8 6.95 7.90 -17.20
N THR A 9 7.12 9.09 -17.77
CA THR A 9 7.81 9.29 -19.06
C THR A 9 9.32 9.53 -18.92
N ASN A 10 9.79 9.86 -17.70
CA ASN A 10 11.20 10.06 -17.39
C ASN A 10 11.73 8.92 -16.52
N SER A 11 12.58 8.05 -17.10
CA SER A 11 13.08 6.84 -16.41
C SER A 11 13.99 7.13 -15.21
N VAL A 12 14.67 8.28 -15.19
CA VAL A 12 15.52 8.70 -14.06
C VAL A 12 14.64 9.16 -12.89
N GLU A 13 13.68 10.04 -13.18
CA GLU A 13 12.70 10.52 -12.18
C GLU A 13 11.84 9.37 -11.64
N LEU A 14 11.42 8.43 -12.50
CA LEU A 14 10.71 7.23 -12.11
C LEU A 14 11.54 6.35 -11.16
N SER A 15 12.84 6.24 -11.39
CA SER A 15 13.75 5.46 -10.55
C SER A 15 13.96 6.10 -9.17
N GLU A 16 14.20 7.40 -9.13
CA GLU A 16 14.31 8.14 -7.86
C GLU A 16 12.98 8.13 -7.10
N ALA A 17 11.86 8.29 -7.81
CA ALA A 17 10.54 8.30 -7.22
C ALA A 17 10.18 6.96 -6.59
N ILE A 18 10.44 5.84 -7.26
CA ILE A 18 10.17 4.50 -6.72
C ILE A 18 11.04 4.19 -5.51
N ASN A 19 12.36 4.48 -5.58
CA ASN A 19 13.27 4.26 -4.46
C ASN A 19 12.92 5.16 -3.25
N SER A 20 12.32 6.33 -3.50
CA SER A 20 11.94 7.29 -2.45
C SER A 20 10.49 7.18 -1.99
N MET A 21 9.65 6.42 -2.69
CA MET A 21 8.19 6.45 -2.51
C MET A 21 7.77 6.08 -1.08
N PHE A 22 8.37 5.03 -0.53
CA PHE A 22 8.10 4.61 0.84
C PHE A 22 8.50 5.69 1.85
N ALA A 23 9.66 6.34 1.66
CA ALA A 23 10.12 7.42 2.52
C ALA A 23 9.19 8.65 2.43
N TRP A 24 8.71 8.98 1.22
CA TRP A 24 7.77 10.08 1.03
C TRP A 24 6.43 9.82 1.70
N TYR A 25 5.90 8.59 1.62
CA TYR A 25 4.71 8.22 2.37
C TYR A 25 4.96 8.27 3.88
N ALA A 26 6.10 7.76 4.36
CA ALA A 26 6.46 7.80 5.78
C ALA A 26 6.57 9.23 6.34
N GLN A 27 7.03 10.18 5.53
CA GLN A 27 7.14 11.59 5.89
C GLN A 27 5.83 12.38 5.68
N SER A 28 4.80 11.77 5.09
CA SER A 28 3.51 12.43 4.91
C SER A 28 2.76 12.56 6.24
N GLN A 29 2.12 13.71 6.46
CA GLN A 29 1.28 13.92 7.64
C GLN A 29 -0.03 13.11 7.56
N GLU A 30 -0.61 13.02 6.37
CA GLU A 30 -1.82 12.27 6.11
C GLU A 30 -1.83 11.78 4.66
N CYS A 31 -2.22 10.52 4.49
CA CYS A 31 -2.47 9.90 3.20
C CYS A 31 -3.98 9.67 3.02
N PHE A 32 -4.45 9.89 1.80
CA PHE A 32 -5.85 9.66 1.44
C PHE A 32 -5.92 8.52 0.43
N ALA A 33 -6.70 7.50 0.74
CA ALA A 33 -6.96 6.37 -0.13
C ALA A 33 -8.39 6.46 -0.67
N TYR A 34 -8.53 6.69 -1.98
CA TYR A 34 -9.82 6.74 -2.65
C TYR A 34 -10.15 5.37 -3.28
N LEU A 35 -11.27 4.78 -2.86
CA LEU A 35 -11.72 3.46 -3.30
C LEU A 35 -12.81 3.62 -4.35
N SER A 36 -12.39 3.58 -5.63
CA SER A 36 -13.25 3.75 -6.81
C SER A 36 -14.36 2.70 -6.97
N ASP A 37 -14.34 1.63 -6.18
CA ASP A 37 -15.23 0.48 -6.23
C ASP A 37 -16.05 0.28 -4.95
N VAL A 38 -15.95 1.22 -4.00
CA VAL A 38 -16.83 1.30 -2.83
C VAL A 38 -17.77 2.49 -3.06
N PRO A 39 -19.08 2.28 -3.31
CA PRO A 39 -20.00 3.35 -3.67
C PRO A 39 -20.17 4.42 -2.59
N THR A 40 -20.37 4.00 -1.35
CA THR A 40 -20.74 4.90 -0.24
C THR A 40 -20.40 4.27 1.11
N ALA A 41 -19.99 5.07 2.08
CA ALA A 41 -19.74 4.67 3.47
C ALA A 41 -21.00 4.76 4.36
N GLN A 42 -22.09 5.32 3.83
CA GLN A 42 -23.37 5.46 4.53
C GLN A 42 -24.28 4.22 4.38
N ALA A 43 -23.84 3.21 3.63
CA ALA A 43 -24.54 1.94 3.54
C ALA A 43 -24.59 1.23 4.90
N ASP A 44 -25.51 0.27 5.04
CA ASP A 44 -25.55 -0.62 6.20
C ASP A 44 -24.17 -1.25 6.45
N HIS A 45 -23.82 -1.41 7.72
CA HIS A 45 -22.48 -1.86 8.14
C HIS A 45 -22.02 -3.14 7.43
N ASP A 46 -22.91 -4.13 7.29
CA ASP A 46 -22.60 -5.41 6.65
C ASP A 46 -22.38 -5.27 5.14
N VAL A 47 -23.08 -4.33 4.50
CA VAL A 47 -22.92 -4.02 3.08
C VAL A 47 -21.58 -3.32 2.86
N LEU A 48 -21.28 -2.32 3.68
CA LEU A 48 -20.01 -1.59 3.62
C LEU A 48 -18.83 -2.52 3.87
N SER A 49 -18.88 -3.37 4.91
CA SER A 49 -17.80 -4.32 5.21
C SER A 49 -17.53 -5.27 4.03
N LYS A 50 -18.58 -5.79 3.39
CA LYS A 50 -18.44 -6.65 2.19
C LYS A 50 -17.85 -5.89 1.00
N GLN A 51 -18.33 -4.69 0.71
CA GLN A 51 -17.82 -3.87 -0.40
C GLN A 51 -16.36 -3.47 -0.17
N PHE A 52 -16.05 -3.03 1.05
CA PHE A 52 -14.71 -2.65 1.46
C PHE A 52 -13.73 -3.83 1.35
N ALA A 53 -14.09 -4.98 1.90
CA ALA A 53 -13.25 -6.18 1.85
C ALA A 53 -12.98 -6.69 0.43
N ASN A 54 -13.91 -6.44 -0.50
CA ASN A 54 -13.77 -6.83 -1.91
C ASN A 54 -13.17 -5.73 -2.78
N SER A 55 -12.76 -4.59 -2.21
CA SER A 55 -12.14 -3.52 -2.99
C SER A 55 -10.83 -3.98 -3.61
N ARG A 56 -10.65 -3.66 -4.90
CA ARG A 56 -9.41 -3.83 -5.66
C ARG A 56 -8.24 -3.08 -5.05
N TRP A 57 -8.48 -2.11 -4.17
CA TRP A 57 -7.40 -1.42 -3.47
C TRP A 57 -6.53 -2.41 -2.67
N PHE A 58 -7.14 -3.43 -2.04
CA PHE A 58 -6.42 -4.45 -1.27
C PHE A 58 -5.60 -5.42 -2.12
N THR A 59 -5.93 -5.53 -3.41
CA THR A 59 -5.24 -6.43 -4.33
C THR A 59 -4.18 -5.74 -5.16
N ARG A 60 -3.97 -4.42 -5.08
CA ARG A 60 -2.91 -3.75 -5.86
C ARG A 60 -1.56 -3.78 -5.15
N SER A 61 -0.47 -4.06 -5.87
CA SER A 61 0.88 -4.16 -5.29
C SER A 61 1.36 -2.88 -4.60
N TRP A 62 1.09 -1.72 -5.20
CA TRP A 62 1.54 -0.40 -4.71
C TRP A 62 0.80 0.10 -3.45
N THR A 63 -0.32 -0.51 -3.08
CA THR A 63 -1.09 -0.07 -1.91
C THR A 63 -0.51 -0.58 -0.58
N LEU A 64 0.54 -1.41 -0.58
CA LEU A 64 1.16 -1.94 0.64
C LEU A 64 2.04 -0.86 1.29
N PRO A 65 2.96 -0.23 0.54
CA PRO A 65 3.60 1.01 0.99
C PRO A 65 2.59 2.08 1.42
N GLU A 66 1.54 2.32 0.63
CA GLU A 66 0.51 3.31 0.97
C GLU A 66 -0.21 3.01 2.29
N LEU A 67 -0.39 1.74 2.63
CA LEU A 67 -1.00 1.31 3.89
C LEU A 67 -0.06 1.50 5.08
N LEU A 68 1.19 1.04 4.93
CA LEU A 68 2.09 0.79 6.06
C LEU A 68 3.14 1.88 6.30
N ALA A 69 3.57 2.57 5.26
CA ALA A 69 4.56 3.64 5.38
C ALA A 69 4.03 4.88 6.13
N PRO A 70 2.87 5.46 5.77
CA PRO A 70 2.41 6.69 6.41
C PRO A 70 1.87 6.45 7.81
N THR A 71 2.01 7.47 8.67
CA THR A 71 1.48 7.44 10.04
C THR A 71 -0.05 7.41 10.05
N LYS A 72 -0.71 8.12 9.13
CA LYS A 72 -2.17 8.20 9.06
C LYS A 72 -2.64 8.01 7.63
N VAL A 73 -3.56 7.07 7.42
CA VAL A 73 -4.27 6.85 6.15
C VAL A 73 -5.76 6.92 6.41
N THR A 74 -6.45 7.77 5.67
CA THR A 74 -7.90 7.89 5.69
C THR A 74 -8.49 7.40 4.37
N PHE A 75 -9.45 6.50 4.46
CA PHE A 75 -10.10 5.83 3.32
C PHE A 75 -11.43 6.50 2.99
N TYR A 76 -11.66 6.71 1.70
CA TYR A 76 -12.85 7.36 1.16
C TYR A 76 -13.51 6.49 0.09
N ALA A 77 -14.84 6.51 0.07
CA ALA A 77 -15.66 5.91 -0.98
C ALA A 77 -15.80 6.86 -2.19
N VAL A 78 -16.50 6.41 -3.22
CA VAL A 78 -16.71 7.15 -4.48
C VAL A 78 -17.40 8.50 -4.26
N ASP A 79 -18.39 8.55 -3.36
CA ASP A 79 -19.10 9.76 -2.97
C ASP A 79 -18.31 10.67 -2.01
N TRP A 80 -17.01 10.40 -1.81
CA TRP A 80 -16.13 11.07 -0.84
C TRP A 80 -16.56 10.94 0.61
N SER A 81 -17.47 10.02 0.92
CA SER A 81 -17.77 9.67 2.31
C SER A 81 -16.59 8.95 2.94
N ARG A 82 -16.33 9.28 4.20
CA ARG A 82 -15.22 8.71 4.97
C ARG A 82 -15.57 7.32 5.45
N ILE A 83 -14.83 6.32 4.99
CA ILE A 83 -14.94 4.92 5.44
C ILE A 83 -14.27 4.79 6.82
N GLY A 84 -13.03 5.30 6.95
CA GLY A 84 -12.31 5.30 8.22
C GLY A 84 -10.80 5.26 8.05
N THR A 85 -10.09 4.72 9.04
CA THR A 85 -8.62 4.62 9.03
C THR A 85 -8.19 3.20 9.32
N ARG A 86 -6.94 2.85 9.00
CA ARG A 86 -6.37 1.52 9.31
C ARG A 86 -6.22 1.21 10.82
N ARG A 87 -6.48 2.21 11.68
CA ARG A 87 -6.29 2.16 13.14
C ARG A 87 -7.64 2.21 13.87
N GLY A 88 -7.64 1.87 15.15
CA GLY A 88 -8.84 2.01 15.99
C GLY A 88 -9.93 1.01 15.60
N SER A 89 -11.16 1.49 15.39
CA SER A 89 -12.35 0.63 15.22
C SER A 89 -12.31 -0.30 14.01
N MET A 90 -11.54 0.01 12.97
CA MET A 90 -11.44 -0.81 11.75
C MET A 90 -10.23 -1.76 11.74
N VAL A 91 -9.35 -1.72 12.75
CA VAL A 91 -8.08 -2.47 12.72
C VAL A 91 -8.30 -3.98 12.53
N CYS A 92 -9.35 -4.53 13.13
CA CYS A 92 -9.71 -5.94 12.98
C CYS A 92 -10.08 -6.29 11.54
N GLU A 93 -10.82 -5.40 10.87
CA GLU A 93 -11.24 -5.61 9.49
C GLU A 93 -10.05 -5.53 8.53
N PHE A 94 -9.16 -4.54 8.72
CA PHE A 94 -7.90 -4.46 7.98
C PHE A 94 -7.02 -5.69 8.20
N ALA A 95 -6.87 -6.15 9.44
CA ALA A 95 -6.07 -7.33 9.75
C ALA A 95 -6.63 -8.58 9.06
N ARG A 96 -7.96 -8.74 9.07
CA ARG A 96 -8.67 -9.84 8.40
C ARG A 96 -8.47 -9.84 6.89
N ILE A 97 -8.57 -8.67 6.26
CA ILE A 97 -8.45 -8.53 4.80
C ILE A 97 -6.99 -8.71 4.35
N THR A 98 -6.06 -8.04 5.04
CA THR A 98 -4.65 -7.94 4.61
C THR A 98 -3.76 -9.06 5.13
N GLY A 99 -4.15 -9.72 6.23
CA GLY A 99 -3.29 -10.66 6.95
C GLY A 99 -2.15 -10.00 7.71
N ILE A 100 -2.20 -8.67 7.90
CA ILE A 100 -1.21 -7.91 8.67
C ILE A 100 -1.66 -7.85 10.13
N ASP A 101 -0.75 -8.16 11.06
CA ASP A 101 -1.05 -8.11 12.48
C ASP A 101 -1.44 -6.68 12.93
N GLN A 102 -2.36 -6.61 13.89
CA GLN A 102 -2.89 -5.34 14.38
C GLN A 102 -1.82 -4.40 14.95
N GLY A 103 -0.71 -4.96 15.48
CA GLY A 103 0.42 -4.17 15.99
C GLY A 103 1.07 -3.31 14.90
N TYR A 104 1.29 -3.85 13.71
CA TYR A 104 1.82 -3.09 12.56
C TYR A 104 0.77 -2.10 11.99
N LEU A 105 -0.50 -2.50 11.95
CA LEU A 105 -1.60 -1.64 11.49
C LEU A 105 -1.86 -0.44 12.42
N ASN A 106 -1.69 -0.61 13.73
CA ASN A 106 -1.74 0.48 14.70
C ASN A 106 -0.42 1.27 14.80
N SER A 107 0.64 0.78 14.16
CA SER A 107 2.01 1.30 14.29
C SER A 107 2.55 1.26 15.72
N ALA A 108 2.06 0.30 16.52
CA ALA A 108 2.69 -0.09 17.77
C ALA A 108 3.99 -0.88 17.50
N GLU A 109 4.03 -1.60 16.38
CA GLU A 109 5.22 -2.30 15.89
C GLU A 109 5.73 -1.64 14.60
N SER A 110 7.05 -1.54 14.48
CA SER A 110 7.69 -1.09 13.24
C SER A 110 7.64 -2.19 12.20
N VAL A 111 7.25 -1.85 10.96
CA VAL A 111 7.36 -2.75 9.81
C VAL A 111 8.77 -3.34 9.68
N ALA A 112 9.79 -2.55 10.01
CA ALA A 112 11.19 -2.96 9.94
C ALA A 112 11.56 -4.09 10.93
N SER A 113 10.75 -4.34 11.97
CA SER A 113 10.98 -5.47 12.89
C SER A 113 10.37 -6.78 12.40
N ALA A 114 9.47 -6.75 11.41
CA ALA A 114 8.92 -7.97 10.83
C ALA A 114 9.98 -8.70 10.01
N SER A 115 9.98 -10.05 10.09
CA SER A 115 10.85 -10.88 9.26
C SER A 115 10.54 -10.73 7.77
N LEU A 116 11.52 -11.00 6.92
CA LEU A 116 11.35 -10.94 5.46
C LEU A 116 10.20 -11.83 5.00
N ALA A 117 10.10 -13.06 5.54
CA ALA A 117 9.02 -13.99 5.22
C ALA A 117 7.63 -13.44 5.58
N ARG A 118 7.50 -12.74 6.71
CA ARG A 118 6.24 -12.11 7.12
C ARG A 118 5.89 -10.92 6.22
N ARG A 119 6.86 -10.09 5.89
CA ARG A 119 6.67 -8.99 4.94
C ARG A 119 6.28 -9.48 3.55
N MET A 120 6.88 -10.58 3.09
CA MET A 120 6.51 -11.27 1.85
C MET A 120 5.08 -11.84 1.90
N SER A 121 4.65 -12.40 3.04
CA SER A 121 3.28 -12.92 3.15
C SER A 121 2.23 -11.82 2.98
N TRP A 122 2.49 -10.60 3.46
CA TRP A 122 1.60 -9.45 3.25
C TRP A 122 1.56 -8.96 1.79
N ALA A 123 2.63 -9.19 1.03
CA ALA A 123 2.70 -8.87 -0.38
C ALA A 123 2.06 -9.97 -1.27
N SER A 124 2.07 -11.22 -0.81
CA SER A 124 1.76 -12.42 -1.62
C SER A 124 0.39 -12.43 -2.30
N LYS A 125 -0.63 -11.79 -1.71
CA LYS A 125 -2.00 -11.77 -2.24
C LYS A 125 -2.27 -10.60 -3.20
N ARG A 126 -1.27 -9.78 -3.50
CA ARG A 126 -1.43 -8.58 -4.32
C ARG A 126 -1.14 -8.89 -5.79
N MET A 127 -2.08 -8.51 -6.63
CA MET A 127 -2.00 -8.49 -8.08
C MET A 127 -1.10 -7.37 -8.58
N ILE A 128 -0.24 -7.78 -9.51
CA ILE A 128 0.77 -6.99 -10.16
C ILE A 128 0.31 -6.66 -11.58
N THR A 129 0.53 -5.43 -12.05
CA THR A 129 0.21 -5.04 -13.44
C THR A 129 1.40 -5.20 -14.37
N ARG A 130 2.63 -5.02 -13.86
CA ARG A 130 3.90 -5.23 -14.57
C ARG A 130 4.81 -6.13 -13.73
N GLU A 131 5.39 -7.17 -14.30
CA GLU A 131 6.14 -8.19 -13.55
C GLU A 131 7.20 -7.58 -12.60
N GLU A 132 7.93 -6.56 -13.05
CA GLU A 132 8.93 -5.84 -12.26
C GLU A 132 8.37 -5.07 -11.04
N ASP A 133 7.08 -4.69 -11.04
CA ASP A 133 6.44 -4.02 -9.90
C ASP A 133 6.41 -4.91 -8.65
N THR A 134 6.51 -6.24 -8.81
CA THR A 134 6.67 -7.19 -7.70
C THR A 134 7.88 -6.86 -6.84
N ALA A 135 8.97 -6.45 -7.48
CA ALA A 135 10.18 -6.08 -6.78
C ALA A 135 10.14 -4.61 -6.36
N TYR A 136 9.72 -3.74 -7.28
CA TYR A 136 9.84 -2.30 -7.14
C TYR A 136 8.92 -1.72 -6.08
N CYS A 137 7.70 -2.24 -5.92
CA CYS A 137 6.81 -1.79 -4.85
C CYS A 137 7.28 -2.19 -3.45
N LEU A 138 8.24 -3.13 -3.36
CA LEU A 138 8.77 -3.66 -2.10
C LEU A 138 10.16 -3.10 -1.74
N LEU A 139 10.82 -2.34 -2.62
CA LEU A 139 12.17 -1.81 -2.38
C LEU A 139 12.26 -1.01 -1.09
N GLY A 140 11.50 0.08 -0.99
CA GLY A 140 11.46 0.89 0.22
C GLY A 140 10.90 0.14 1.44
N PHE A 141 10.07 -0.88 1.21
CA PHE A 141 9.47 -1.71 2.25
C PHE A 141 10.46 -2.73 2.85
N PHE A 142 11.44 -3.18 2.06
CA PHE A 142 12.57 -4.01 2.50
C PHE A 142 13.82 -3.20 2.86
N GLY A 143 13.83 -1.89 2.58
CA GLY A 143 15.00 -1.03 2.81
C GLY A 143 16.11 -1.24 1.78
N ILE A 144 15.74 -1.67 0.58
CA ILE A 144 16.65 -1.95 -0.54
C ILE A 144 16.57 -0.77 -1.53
N SER A 145 17.71 -0.39 -2.10
CA SER A 145 17.79 0.55 -3.22
C SER A 145 18.49 -0.14 -4.37
N MET A 146 17.90 -0.09 -5.57
CA MET A 146 18.49 -0.68 -6.77
C MET A 146 18.15 0.11 -8.03
N PRO A 147 19.01 0.08 -9.06
CA PRO A 147 18.67 0.62 -10.38
C PRO A 147 17.46 -0.12 -10.97
N LEU A 148 16.44 0.63 -11.38
CA LEU A 148 15.28 0.08 -12.07
C LEU A 148 15.63 -0.20 -13.53
N LEU A 149 15.31 -1.40 -13.99
CA LEU A 149 15.47 -1.85 -15.36
C LEU A 149 14.11 -2.34 -15.87
N TYR A 150 13.22 -1.40 -16.24
CA TYR A 150 11.93 -1.75 -16.84
C TYR A 150 12.14 -2.60 -18.10
N GLY A 151 11.48 -3.76 -18.16
CA GLY A 151 11.70 -4.79 -19.19
C GLY A 151 12.56 -5.98 -18.75
N GLU A 152 13.07 -6.01 -17.51
CA GLU A 152 13.78 -7.17 -16.95
C GLU A 152 12.85 -8.30 -16.47
N GLY A 153 11.54 -8.03 -16.31
CA GLY A 153 10.52 -8.99 -15.92
C GLY A 153 10.76 -9.60 -14.54
N SER A 154 10.49 -10.90 -14.38
CA SER A 154 10.72 -11.65 -13.14
C SER A 154 12.16 -11.61 -12.60
N LYS A 155 13.16 -11.22 -13.40
CA LYS A 155 14.55 -11.06 -12.95
C LYS A 155 14.71 -9.94 -11.92
N ALA A 156 13.81 -8.95 -11.91
CA ALA A 156 13.79 -7.90 -10.90
C ALA A 156 13.66 -8.49 -9.48
N PHE A 157 12.82 -9.52 -9.33
CA PHE A 157 12.56 -10.17 -8.04
C PHE A 157 13.74 -11.03 -7.57
N ALA A 158 14.53 -11.60 -8.47
CA ALA A 158 15.72 -12.37 -8.11
C ALA A 158 16.86 -11.53 -7.50
N ARG A 159 16.75 -10.19 -7.57
CA ARG A 159 17.72 -9.24 -7.02
C ARG A 159 17.35 -8.75 -5.60
N LEU A 160 16.17 -9.14 -5.09
CA LEU A 160 15.71 -8.92 -3.72
C LEU A 160 16.21 -10.01 -2.78
#